data_AF-A0A7C3C018-F1
#
_entry.id   AF-A0A7C3C018-F1
#
_cell.length_a   1.000
_cell.length_b   1.000
_cell.length_c   1.000
_cell.angle_alpha   90.00
_cell.angle_beta   90.00
_cell.angle_gamma   90.00
#
_symmetry.space_group_name_H-M   'P 1'
#
loop_
_entity.id
_entity.type
_entity.pdbx_description
1 polymer ?
#
loop_
_entity_poly.entity_id
_entity_poly.type
_entity_poly.pdbx_seq_one_letter_code
_entity_poly.pdbx_strand_id
1 'polypeptide(L)' 'SKVATIASGGVKDEEDIKALIATGEIEGVIIGKAYYEGTLDLAKMFQLLA' A
#
# COMPACT_ATOMS: atom_id res chain seq x y z
N SER A 1 21.11 1.76 10.45
CA SER A 1 20.65 1.75 9.05
C SER A 1 19.36 0.94 8.97
N LYS A 2 18.23 1.54 8.56
CA LYS A 2 17.01 0.78 8.27
C LYS A 2 17.17 0.09 6.91
N VAL A 3 16.72 -1.15 6.80
CA VAL A 3 16.67 -1.88 5.52
C VAL A 3 15.40 -1.47 4.80
N ALA A 4 15.52 -1.09 3.53
CA ALA A 4 14.38 -0.82 2.66
C ALA A 4 13.42 -2.02 2.67
N THR A 5 12.20 -1.82 3.16
CA THR A 5 11.23 -2.89 3.37
C THR A 5 9.99 -2.65 2.52
N ILE A 6 9.59 -3.68 1.77
CA ILE A 6 8.41 -3.65 0.90
C ILE A 6 7.37 -4.61 1.48
N ALA A 7 6.16 -4.13 1.73
CA ALA A 7 5.04 -4.99 2.10
C ALA A 7 4.48 -5.70 0.85
N SER A 8 4.22 -7.00 0.95
CA SER A 8 3.68 -7.80 -0.15
C SER A 8 2.67 -8.82 0.37
N GLY A 9 1.51 -8.89 -0.28
CA GLY A 9 0.41 -9.79 0.09
C GLY A 9 -0.52 -9.22 1.17
N GLY A 10 -1.78 -9.63 1.13
CA GLY A 10 -2.78 -9.28 2.15
C GLY A 10 -3.42 -7.89 2.03
N VAL A 11 -2.96 -7.02 1.12
CA VAL A 11 -3.55 -5.70 0.88
C VAL A 11 -4.88 -5.84 0.16
N LYS A 12 -5.97 -5.40 0.79
CA LYS A 12 -7.36 -5.58 0.35
C LYS A 12 -7.99 -4.27 -0.09
N ASP A 13 -7.76 -3.19 0.65
CA ASP A 13 -8.42 -1.91 0.42
C ASP A 13 -7.60 -0.70 0.92
N GLU A 14 -8.21 0.49 0.88
CA GLU A 14 -7.58 1.77 1.26
C GLU A 14 -7.16 1.83 2.74
N GLU A 15 -7.85 1.12 3.64
CA GLU A 15 -7.50 1.14 5.07
C GLU A 15 -6.14 0.47 5.32
N ASP A 16 -5.84 -0.62 4.59
CA ASP A 16 -4.54 -1.27 4.64
C ASP A 16 -3.41 -0.33 4.20
N ILE A 17 -3.64 0.46 3.14
CA ILE A 17 -2.66 1.44 2.66
C ILE A 17 -2.38 2.51 3.70
N LYS A 18 -3.44 3.05 4.33
CA LYS A 18 -3.30 4.05 5.41
C LYS A 18 -2.55 3.47 6.59
N ALA A 19 -2.85 2.23 6.99
CA ALA A 19 -2.15 1.55 8.08
C ALA A 19 -0.65 1.38 7.76
N LEU A 20 -0.31 0.97 6.53
CA LEU A 20 1.08 0.81 6.09
C LEU A 20 1.83 2.14 6.09
N ILE A 21 1.23 3.22 5.58
CA ILE A 21 1.80 4.58 5.63
C ILE A 21 2.06 5.01 7.08
N ALA A 22 1.08 4.81 7.97
CA ALA A 22 1.17 5.22 9.37
C ALA A 22 2.30 4.54 10.15
N THR A 23 2.80 3.38 9.69
CA THR A 23 3.96 2.74 10.31
C THR A 23 5.24 3.56 10.20
N GLY A 24 5.42 4.32 9.10
CA GLY A 24 6.69 4.97 8.78
C GLY A 24 7.87 3.99 8.61
N GLU A 25 7.58 2.69 8.40
CA GLU A 25 8.60 1.64 8.29
C GLU A 25 8.67 1.00 6.90
N ILE A 26 7.62 1.16 6.11
CA ILE A 26 7.44 0.52 4.81
C ILE A 26 7.71 1.53 3.70
N GLU A 27 8.63 1.20 2.80
CA GLU A 27 9.06 2.06 1.70
C GLU A 27 8.23 1.82 0.42
N GLY A 28 7.59 0.66 0.32
CA GLY A 28 6.73 0.33 -0.81
C GLY A 28 5.77 -0.81 -0.53
N VAL A 29 4.76 -0.93 -1.37
CA VAL A 29 3.72 -1.98 -1.29
C VAL A 29 3.51 -2.58 -2.66
N ILE A 30 3.48 -3.93 -2.74
CA ILE A 30 3.12 -4.64 -3.97
C ILE A 30 1.63 -4.97 -3.92
N ILE A 31 0.88 -4.45 -4.89
CA ILE A 31 -0.57 -4.66 -5.02
C ILE A 31 -0.84 -5.59 -6.20
N GLY A 32 -1.56 -6.67 -5.92
CA GLY A 32 -2.01 -7.65 -6.93
C GLY A 32 -3.52 -7.70 -7.03
N LYS A 33 -4.11 -8.74 -6.43
CA LYS A 33 -5.55 -9.06 -6.52
C LYS A 33 -6.49 -7.86 -6.32
N ALA A 34 -6.27 -7.02 -5.31
CA ALA A 34 -7.12 -5.87 -5.02
C ALA A 34 -7.20 -4.85 -6.17
N TYR A 35 -6.12 -4.68 -6.94
CA TYR A 35 -6.14 -3.85 -8.15
C TYR A 35 -6.92 -4.52 -9.28
N TYR A 36 -6.67 -5.81 -9.54
CA TYR A 36 -7.35 -6.55 -10.60
C TYR A 36 -8.85 -6.72 -10.37
N GLU A 37 -9.27 -6.85 -9.11
CA GLU A 37 -10.70 -6.96 -8.73
C GLU A 37 -11.38 -5.59 -8.51
N GLY A 38 -10.62 -4.49 -8.61
CA GLY A 38 -11.16 -3.13 -8.45
C GLY A 38 -11.55 -2.76 -7.03
N THR A 39 -11.11 -3.51 -6.02
CA THR A 39 -11.33 -3.15 -4.60
C THR A 39 -10.39 -2.04 -4.13
N LEU A 40 -9.37 -1.72 -4.92
CA LEU A 40 -8.40 -0.66 -4.64
C LEU A 40 -8.09 0.15 -5.90
N ASP A 41 -8.22 1.48 -5.80
CA ASP A 41 -7.93 2.45 -6.86
C ASP A 41 -6.54 3.06 -6.65
N LEU A 42 -5.58 2.68 -7.51
CA LEU A 42 -4.20 3.14 -7.40
C LEU A 42 -4.07 4.67 -7.54
N ALA A 43 -4.88 5.30 -8.40
CA ALA A 43 -4.80 6.74 -8.59
C ALA A 43 -5.18 7.48 -7.29
N LYS A 44 -6.21 7.01 -6.59
CA LYS A 44 -6.56 7.50 -5.25
C LYS A 44 -5.46 7.23 -4.23
N MET A 45 -4.83 6.06 -4.25
CA MET A 45 -3.77 5.75 -3.29
C MET A 45 -2.55 6.64 -3.46
N PHE A 46 -2.17 6.98 -4.70
CA PHE A 46 -1.07 7.92 -4.92
C PHE A 46 -1.36 9.33 -4.39
N GLN A 47 -2.63 9.75 -4.29
CA GLN A 47 -2.98 11.04 -3.67
C GLN A 47 -2.70 11.05 -2.15
N LEU A 48 -2.60 9.90 -1.49
CA LEU A 48 -2.24 9.81 -0.07
C LEU A 48 -0.75 10.04 0.19
N LEU A 49 0.08 10.05 -0.87
CA LEU A 49 1.53 10.21 -0.82
C LEU A 49 2.01 11.60 -1.28
N ALA A 50 1.08 12.45 -1.72
CA ALA A 50 1.35 13.83 -2.12
C ALA A 50 1.32 14.77 -0.90
#